data_AF-A0A965F0J2-F1
#
_entry.id   AF-A0A965F0J2-F1
#
_cell.length_a   1.000
_cell.length_b   1.000
_cell.length_c   1.000
_cell.angle_alpha   90.00
_cell.angle_beta   90.00
_cell.angle_gamma   90.00
#
_symmetry.space_group_name_H-M   'P 1'
#
loop_
_entity.id
_entity.type
_entity.pdbx_description
1 polymer ?
#
loop_
_entity_poly.entity_id
_entity_poly.type
_entity_poly.pdbx_seq_one_letter_code
_entity_poly.pdbx_strand_id
1 'polypeptide(L)'
;MNARQVGYYVALALIWGVSFTLIVRVVAVFGWVGAVSLRAFAACVILGVLAFATRRKLDFGGAWRPLAIVGSTTVAGQLLGLSYAAPRIGTAMAAIIVGTIPLFSMVIG
;
A
#
# COMPACT_ATOMS: atom_id res chain seq x y z
N MET A 1 -23.83 6.29 -12.94
CA MET A 1 -23.01 5.26 -12.27
C MET A 1 -23.77 3.95 -12.30
N ASN A 2 -23.12 2.85 -12.71
CA ASN A 2 -23.78 1.54 -12.78
C ASN A 2 -23.79 0.91 -11.37
N ALA A 3 -24.85 0.18 -10.98
CA ALA A 3 -25.01 -0.38 -9.62
C ALA A 3 -23.81 -1.26 -9.20
N ARG A 4 -23.20 -1.95 -10.17
CA ARG A 4 -21.99 -2.75 -9.96
C ARG A 4 -20.76 -1.91 -9.58
N GLN A 5 -20.62 -0.70 -10.14
CA GLN A 5 -19.50 0.19 -9.81
C GLN A 5 -19.63 0.75 -8.40
N VAL A 6 -20.85 1.08 -7.97
CA VAL A 6 -21.12 1.51 -6.58
C VAL A 6 -20.69 0.42 -5.61
N GLY A 7 -21.04 -0.84 -5.89
CA GLY A 7 -20.59 -1.98 -5.08
C GLY A 7 -19.07 -2.08 -4.95
N TYR A 8 -18.33 -1.91 -6.07
CA TYR A 8 -16.86 -1.91 -6.03
C TYR A 8 -16.29 -0.74 -5.22
N TYR A 9 -16.84 0.46 -5.36
CA TYR A 9 -16.36 1.62 -4.61
C TYR A 9 -16.64 1.52 -3.11
N VAL A 10 -17.80 1.01 -2.73
CA VAL A 10 -18.13 0.77 -1.32
C VAL A 10 -17.21 -0.30 -0.74
N ALA A 11 -17.02 -1.42 -1.44
CA ALA A 11 -16.10 -2.47 -0.99
C ALA A 11 -14.66 -1.94 -0.85
N LEU A 12 -14.19 -1.18 -1.84
CA LEU A 12 -12.87 -0.55 -1.81
C LEU A 12 -12.74 0.39 -0.60
N ALA A 13 -13.72 1.28 -0.37
CA ALA A 13 -13.70 2.22 0.74
C ALA A 13 -13.68 1.50 2.10
N LEU A 14 -14.47 0.42 2.25
CA LEU A 14 -14.51 -0.36 3.49
C LEU A 14 -13.21 -1.14 3.72
N ILE A 15 -12.75 -1.91 2.74
CA ILE A 15 -11.54 -2.73 2.86
C ILE A 15 -10.32 -1.83 3.12
N TRP A 16 -10.23 -0.73 2.38
CA TRP A 16 -9.13 0.20 2.50
C TRP A 16 -9.20 0.99 3.81
N GLY A 17 -10.37 1.52 4.18
CA GLY A 17 -10.56 2.28 5.42
C GLY A 17 -10.31 1.44 6.68
N VAL A 18 -10.81 0.20 6.73
CA VAL A 18 -10.56 -0.74 7.84
C VAL A 18 -9.08 -1.11 7.93
N SER A 19 -8.34 -1.10 6.81
CA SER A 19 -6.90 -1.37 6.85
C SER A 19 -6.11 -0.33 7.67
N PHE A 20 -6.57 0.93 7.77
CA PHE A 20 -5.90 1.96 8.58
C PHE A 20 -6.02 1.72 10.08
N THR A 21 -7.15 1.18 10.54
CA THR A 21 -7.33 0.88 11.96
C THR A 21 -6.45 -0.30 12.39
N LEU A 22 -6.27 -1.28 11.50
CA LEU A 22 -5.35 -2.40 11.71
C LEU A 22 -3.89 -1.96 11.74
N ILE A 23 -3.51 -0.95 10.95
CA ILE A 23 -2.12 -0.45 10.89
C ILE A 23 -1.61 0.00 12.25
N VAL A 24 -2.44 0.66 13.06
CA VAL A 24 -2.03 1.13 14.40
C VAL A 24 -1.77 -0.05 15.33
N ARG A 25 -2.54 -1.14 15.20
CA ARG A 25 -2.32 -2.36 15.98
C ARG A 25 -1.06 -3.10 15.56
N VAL A 26 -0.82 -3.22 14.25
CA VAL A 26 0.38 -3.88 13.72
C VAL A 26 1.64 -3.09 14.08
N VAL A 27 1.62 -1.76 13.95
CA VAL A 27 2.75 -0.89 14.33
C VAL A 27 3.01 -0.94 15.83
N ALA A 28 1.97 -1.04 16.66
CA ALA A 28 2.15 -1.17 18.11
C ALA A 28 2.86 -2.47 18.52
N VAL A 29 2.66 -3.57 17.77
CA VAL A 29 3.26 -4.88 18.09
C VAL A 29 4.63 -5.07 17.43
N PHE A 30 4.79 -4.67 16.18
CA PHE A 30 6.00 -4.94 15.38
C PHE A 30 6.92 -3.73 15.22
N GLY A 31 6.51 -2.56 15.72
CA GLY A 31 7.15 -1.28 15.39
C GLY A 31 6.88 -0.86 13.94
N TRP A 32 7.26 0.37 13.61
CA TRP A 32 7.04 0.94 12.28
C TRP A 32 7.85 0.21 11.20
N VAL A 33 9.13 -0.14 11.47
CA VAL A 33 9.98 -0.89 10.52
C VAL A 33 9.40 -2.29 10.28
N GLY A 34 9.08 -3.03 11.35
CA GLY A 34 8.53 -4.37 11.24
C GLY A 34 7.19 -4.40 10.51
N ALA A 35 6.31 -3.42 10.75
CA ALA A 35 5.04 -3.28 10.04
C ALA A 35 5.21 -3.02 8.53
N VAL A 36 6.26 -2.32 8.11
CA VAL A 36 6.57 -2.10 6.70
C VAL A 36 7.19 -3.35 6.07
N SER A 37 8.19 -3.94 6.73
CA SER A 37 8.86 -5.15 6.25
C SER A 37 7.88 -6.32 6.08
N LEU A 38 6.97 -6.51 7.04
CA LEU A 38 5.93 -7.55 6.96
C LEU A 38 5.00 -7.31 5.76
N ARG A 39 4.58 -6.07 5.51
CA ARG A 39 3.70 -5.75 4.37
C ARG A 39 4.42 -5.90 3.04
N ALA A 40 5.66 -5.45 2.95
CA ALA A 40 6.48 -5.65 1.75
C ALA A 40 6.66 -7.15 1.48
N PHE A 41 6.97 -7.94 2.51
CA PHE A 41 7.11 -9.38 2.39
C PHE A 41 5.79 -10.06 1.97
N ALA A 42 4.68 -9.73 2.62
CA ALA A 42 3.36 -10.26 2.26
C ALA A 42 2.98 -9.91 0.81
N ALA A 43 3.26 -8.70 0.35
CA ALA A 43 3.04 -8.31 -1.04
C ALA A 43 3.89 -9.15 -2.01
N CYS A 44 5.17 -9.37 -1.69
CA CYS A 44 6.04 -10.24 -2.48
C CYS A 44 5.51 -11.68 -2.54
N VAL A 45 5.07 -12.24 -1.41
CA VAL A 45 4.50 -13.59 -1.33
C VAL A 45 3.22 -13.70 -2.16
N ILE A 46 2.29 -12.76 -2.02
CA ILE A 46 1.02 -12.75 -2.76
C ILE A 46 1.28 -12.65 -4.27
N LEU A 47 2.14 -11.73 -4.70
CA LEU A 47 2.51 -11.58 -6.10
C LEU A 47 3.23 -12.83 -6.65
N GLY A 48 4.08 -13.46 -5.83
CA GLY A 48 4.76 -14.70 -6.19
C GLY A 48 3.78 -15.86 -6.39
N VAL A 49 2.85 -16.05 -5.45
CA VAL A 49 1.78 -17.05 -5.55
C VAL A 49 0.89 -16.78 -6.76
N LEU A 50 0.52 -15.52 -7.00
CA LEU A 50 -0.29 -15.14 -8.15
C LEU A 50 0.44 -15.40 -9.47
N ALA A 51 1.72 -15.06 -9.56
CA ALA A 51 2.55 -15.32 -10.74
C ALA A 51 2.66 -16.83 -11.01
N PHE A 52 2.85 -17.62 -9.96
CA PHE A 52 2.86 -19.08 -10.04
C PHE A 52 1.51 -19.63 -10.52
N ALA A 53 0.40 -19.21 -9.89
CA ALA A 53 -0.95 -19.66 -10.23
C ALA A 53 -1.36 -19.26 -11.67
N THR A 54 -0.94 -18.08 -12.13
CA THR A 54 -1.20 -17.60 -13.49
C THR A 54 -0.18 -18.06 -14.54
N ARG A 55 0.82 -18.86 -14.13
CA ARG A 55 1.95 -19.33 -14.97
C ARG A 55 2.65 -18.20 -15.73
N ARG A 56 2.68 -16.99 -15.16
CA ARG A 56 3.39 -15.85 -15.74
C ARG A 56 4.88 -15.98 -15.45
N LYS A 57 5.71 -15.88 -16.49
CA LYS A 57 7.16 -15.71 -16.32
C LYS A 57 7.40 -14.34 -15.69
N LEU A 58 8.07 -14.33 -14.54
CA LEU A 58 8.58 -13.11 -13.91
C LEU A 58 9.78 -12.63 -14.74
N ASP A 59 9.50 -11.96 -15.85
CA ASP A 59 10.52 -11.35 -16.68
C ASP A 59 10.79 -9.93 -16.20
N PHE A 60 11.94 -9.74 -15.57
CA PHE A 60 12.38 -8.43 -15.08
C PHE A 60 13.20 -7.66 -16.12
N GLY A 61 13.33 -8.17 -17.36
CA GLY A 61 13.64 -7.45 -18.60
C GLY A 61 14.80 -6.44 -18.59
N GLY A 62 15.73 -6.53 -17.64
CA GLY A 62 16.79 -5.52 -17.43
C GLY A 62 16.36 -4.24 -16.66
N ALA A 63 15.09 -4.09 -16.33
CA ALA A 63 14.54 -2.91 -15.63
C ALA A 63 14.57 -3.01 -14.09
N TRP A 64 15.37 -3.93 -13.54
CA TRP A 64 15.47 -4.15 -12.08
C TRP A 64 15.87 -2.91 -11.28
N ARG A 65 16.74 -2.05 -11.84
CA ARG A 65 17.16 -0.77 -11.23
C ARG A 65 16.00 0.23 -11.13
N PRO A 66 15.30 0.58 -12.22
CA PRO A 66 14.09 1.40 -12.15
C PRO A 66 13.05 0.84 -11.18
N LEU A 67 12.80 -0.48 -11.23
CA LEU A 67 11.84 -1.14 -10.34
C LEU A 67 12.25 -1.05 -8.87
N ALA A 68 13.55 -1.18 -8.56
CA ALA A 68 14.06 -1.01 -7.21
C ALA A 68 13.96 0.44 -6.73
N ILE A 69 14.24 1.42 -7.59
CA ILE A 69 14.10 2.85 -7.26
C ILE A 69 12.64 3.19 -6.99
N VAL A 70 11.73 2.82 -7.89
CA VAL A 70 10.29 3.06 -7.70
C VAL A 70 9.78 2.30 -6.47
N GLY A 71 10.12 1.02 -6.30
CA GLY A 71 9.70 0.24 -5.13
C GLY A 71 10.22 0.81 -3.81
N SER A 72 11.46 1.29 -3.77
CA SER A 72 12.01 1.89 -2.54
C SER A 72 11.40 3.25 -2.24
N THR A 73 11.14 4.09 -3.24
CA THR A 73 10.60 5.45 -3.04
C THR A 73 9.08 5.46 -2.85
N THR A 74 8.33 4.83 -3.76
CA THR A 74 6.86 4.94 -3.77
C THR A 74 6.19 3.91 -2.88
N VAL A 75 6.73 2.70 -2.77
CA VAL A 75 6.15 1.65 -1.91
C VAL A 75 6.76 1.73 -0.52
N ALA A 76 8.07 1.47 -0.37
CA ALA A 76 8.70 1.44 0.95
C ALA A 76 8.68 2.82 1.62
N GLY A 77 9.07 3.89 0.93
CA GLY A 77 9.06 5.26 1.45
C GLY A 77 7.68 5.69 1.94
N GLN A 78 6.63 5.49 1.13
CA GLN A 78 5.26 5.80 1.52
C GLN A 78 4.80 4.97 2.71
N LEU A 79 5.08 3.65 2.72
CA LEU A 79 4.71 2.78 3.83
C LEU A 79 5.43 3.15 5.13
N LEU A 80 6.70 3.57 5.05
CA LEU A 80 7.48 4.06 6.20
C LEU A 80 6.88 5.35 6.74
N GLY A 81 6.65 6.35 5.88
CA GLY A 81 6.03 7.60 6.27
C GLY A 81 4.68 7.39 6.93
N LEU A 82 3.85 6.50 6.37
CA LEU A 82 2.55 6.16 6.93
C LEU A 82 2.66 5.41 8.26
N SER A 83 3.54 4.41 8.38
CA SER A 83 3.68 3.63 9.61
C SER A 83 4.28 4.45 10.75
N TYR A 84 5.08 5.47 10.41
CA TYR A 84 5.63 6.43 11.34
C TYR A 84 4.62 7.48 11.78
N ALA A 85 3.84 8.03 10.83
CA ALA A 85 2.87 9.08 11.10
C ALA A 85 1.59 8.56 11.77
N ALA A 86 1.04 7.43 11.31
CA ALA A 86 -0.24 6.88 11.77
C ALA A 86 -0.39 6.79 13.31
N PRO A 87 0.59 6.29 14.09
CA PRO A 87 0.46 6.26 15.56
C PRO A 87 0.54 7.64 16.23
N ARG A 88 1.05 8.68 15.53
CA ARG A 88 1.25 10.03 16.09
C ARG A 88 0.10 10.98 15.81
N ILE A 89 -0.46 10.91 14.60
CA ILE A 89 -1.53 11.82 14.16
C ILE A 89 -2.93 11.17 14.23
N GLY A 90 -3.00 9.88 14.54
CA GLY A 90 -4.23 9.11 14.57
C GLY A 90 -4.68 8.58 13.21
N THR A 91 -5.51 7.54 13.24
CA THR A 91 -5.98 6.81 12.04
C THR A 91 -6.76 7.70 11.08
N ALA A 92 -7.65 8.55 11.61
CA ALA A 92 -8.49 9.43 10.80
C ALA A 92 -7.66 10.48 10.03
N MET A 93 -6.71 11.15 10.71
CA MET A 93 -5.87 12.15 10.07
C MET A 93 -4.92 11.52 9.04
N ALA A 94 -4.36 10.35 9.36
CA ALA A 94 -3.55 9.60 8.41
C ALA A 94 -4.35 9.21 7.15
N ALA A 95 -5.59 8.76 7.30
CA ALA A 95 -6.46 8.42 6.17
C ALA A 95 -6.79 9.64 5.31
N ILE A 96 -7.07 10.81 5.92
CA ILE A 96 -7.32 12.06 5.19
C ILE A 96 -6.10 12.47 4.37
N ILE A 97 -4.91 12.48 4.97
CA ILE A 97 -3.67 12.86 4.27
C ILE A 97 -3.39 11.91 3.11
N VAL A 98 -3.52 10.59 3.31
CA VAL A 98 -3.33 9.61 2.23
C VAL A 98 -4.40 9.78 1.15
N GLY A 99 -5.62 10.16 1.52
CA GLY A 99 -6.68 10.50 0.58
C GLY A 99 -6.35 11.67 -0.34
N THR A 100 -5.35 12.50 -0.01
CA THR A 100 -4.87 13.59 -0.89
C THR A 100 -3.85 13.15 -1.93
N ILE A 101 -3.36 11.90 -1.93
CA ILE A 101 -2.42 11.40 -2.94
C ILE A 101 -2.86 11.71 -4.39
N PRO A 102 -4.15 11.55 -4.78
CA PRO A 102 -4.59 11.90 -6.12
C PRO A 102 -4.38 13.37 -6.49
N LEU A 103 -4.44 14.30 -5.52
CA LEU A 103 -4.16 15.71 -5.77
C LEU A 103 -2.69 15.91 -6.17
N PHE A 104 -1.77 15.29 -5.45
CA PHE A 104 -0.34 15.33 -5.78
C PHE A 104 -0.05 14.61 -7.10
N SER A 105 -0.72 13.49 -7.37
CA SER A 105 -0.60 12.77 -8.65
C SER A 105 -1.05 13.64 -9.82
N MET A 106 -2.14 14.39 -9.69
CA MET A 106 -2.61 15.31 -10.74
C MET A 106 -1.64 16.47 -11.00
N VAL A 107 -0.88 16.91 -10.00
CA VAL A 107 0.12 17.98 -10.16
C VAL A 107 1.39 17.48 -10.87
N ILE A 108 1.80 16.25 -10.59
CA ILE A 108 3.03 15.67 -11.14
C ILE A 108 2.82 15.14 -12.58
N GLY A 109 1.60 14.72 -12.91
CA GLY A 109 1.24 14.18 -14.23
C GLY A 109 1.15 12.66 -14.21
#